data_AF-A0AAN6FH92-F1
#
_entry.id   AF-A0AAN6FH92-F1
#
_cell.length_a   1.000
_cell.length_b   1.000
_cell.length_c   1.000
_cell.angle_alpha   90.00
_cell.angle_beta   90.00
_cell.angle_gamma   90.00
#
_symmetry.space_group_name_H-M   'P 1'
#
loop_
_entity.id
_entity.type
_entity.pdbx_description
1 polymer ?
#
loop_
_entity_poly.entity_id
_entity_poly.type
_entity_poly.pdbx_seq_one_letter_code
_entity_poly.pdbx_strand_id
1 'polypeptide(L)'
;MSKQPPKKPKQPTSFKPAASPIPTPFTAAPPTLEPFLTQLDPSQVYLTHIDRHLPETKKQIFLIPVLLNGTIALLLLYRLYAALPTYWAILQTLLGYHSAATVDTAHTTRSDQLWILAKRTLMFLADFLAFRFVGVWPLTFFLEQPCNPVIWRWKLGGFLADEIVVRVSRNWGAEDLMQGVKQGEENAFFKTRILPAIEREVLRTKTGYLMMNQSWDLDFQLMLDAHTLVKQGEVEMRGLEKMVLVFMEGTGWIAWQWESDYDVIEERRKKVVAFKEELTKAGKESLFWRWMDILESERDADGGFTAEAQKRVAEGVQEAFAKEGIDFEELTKSVGGIEGLTVNKG
;
A
#
# COMPACT_ATOMS: atom_id res chain seq x y z
N MET A 1 -1.30 -18.20 -79.95
CA MET A 1 -1.64 -17.18 -78.93
C MET A 1 -1.53 -17.84 -77.56
N SER A 2 -0.45 -17.52 -76.84
CA SER A 2 -0.04 -18.19 -75.59
C SER A 2 -0.80 -17.61 -74.40
N LYS A 3 -1.43 -18.46 -73.59
CA LYS A 3 -2.23 -18.09 -72.41
C LYS A 3 -1.31 -17.91 -71.20
N GLN A 4 -1.33 -16.74 -70.57
CA GLN A 4 -0.60 -16.42 -69.34
C GLN A 4 -1.10 -17.26 -68.15
N PRO A 5 -0.21 -17.64 -67.20
CA PRO A 5 -0.60 -18.35 -65.98
C PRO A 5 -1.19 -17.38 -64.93
N PRO A 6 -2.08 -17.86 -64.03
CA PRO A 6 -2.76 -17.01 -63.06
C PRO A 6 -1.85 -16.57 -61.90
N LYS A 7 -1.99 -15.30 -61.50
CA LYS A 7 -1.31 -14.69 -60.34
C LYS A 7 -1.74 -15.37 -59.03
N LYS A 8 -0.76 -15.82 -58.24
CA LYS A 8 -0.96 -16.29 -56.86
C LYS A 8 -1.49 -15.14 -55.97
N PRO A 9 -2.47 -15.38 -55.09
CA PRO A 9 -2.95 -14.39 -54.14
C PRO A 9 -1.86 -14.12 -53.08
N LYS A 10 -1.61 -12.82 -52.80
CA LYS A 10 -0.72 -12.37 -51.74
C LYS A 10 -1.33 -12.72 -50.38
N GLN A 11 -0.62 -13.50 -49.58
CA GLN A 11 -0.95 -13.70 -48.16
C GLN A 11 -0.93 -12.35 -47.44
N PRO A 12 -1.93 -12.03 -46.60
CA PRO A 12 -1.85 -10.88 -45.72
C PRO A 12 -0.75 -11.14 -44.69
N THR A 13 0.35 -10.38 -44.78
CA THR A 13 1.33 -10.28 -43.69
C THR A 13 0.63 -9.64 -42.51
N SER A 14 0.26 -10.46 -41.52
CA SER A 14 -0.12 -9.96 -40.20
C SER A 14 1.08 -9.25 -39.60
N PHE A 15 1.07 -7.91 -39.64
CA PHE A 15 1.95 -7.12 -38.78
C PHE A 15 1.52 -7.42 -37.34
N LYS A 16 2.26 -8.29 -36.65
CA LYS A 16 2.29 -8.24 -35.18
C LYS A 16 3.07 -6.95 -34.85
N PRO A 17 2.46 -5.95 -34.21
CA PRO A 17 3.25 -4.84 -33.68
C PRO A 17 4.34 -5.42 -32.78
N ALA A 18 5.58 -5.00 -32.98
CA ALA A 18 6.67 -5.37 -32.10
C ALA A 18 6.30 -4.94 -30.69
N ALA A 19 6.36 -5.86 -29.73
CA ALA A 19 6.11 -5.55 -28.33
C ALA A 19 7.04 -4.40 -27.92
N SER A 20 6.45 -3.28 -27.48
CA SER A 20 7.22 -2.18 -26.92
C SER A 20 8.09 -2.73 -25.78
N PRO A 21 9.37 -2.34 -25.69
CA PRO A 21 10.26 -2.86 -24.66
C PRO A 21 9.70 -2.51 -23.28
N ILE A 22 9.75 -3.46 -22.35
CA ILE A 22 9.30 -3.26 -20.97
C ILE A 22 10.19 -2.18 -20.33
N PRO A 23 9.62 -1.10 -19.77
CA PRO A 23 10.40 -0.04 -19.17
C PRO A 23 11.00 -0.49 -17.83
N THR A 24 12.26 -0.12 -17.59
CA THR A 24 12.92 -0.30 -16.29
C THR A 24 12.13 0.43 -15.19
N PRO A 25 11.97 -0.13 -13.98
CA PRO A 25 12.54 -1.38 -13.45
C PRO A 25 11.61 -2.59 -13.56
N PHE A 26 10.59 -2.52 -14.41
CA PHE A 26 9.59 -3.57 -14.51
C PHE A 26 10.10 -4.76 -15.32
N THR A 27 9.52 -5.92 -15.01
CA THR A 27 9.73 -7.19 -15.71
C THR A 27 8.38 -7.83 -16.02
N ALA A 28 8.33 -8.82 -16.91
CA ALA A 28 7.10 -9.57 -17.15
C ALA A 28 6.65 -10.23 -15.84
N ALA A 29 5.35 -10.14 -15.52
CA ALA A 29 4.86 -10.66 -14.26
C ALA A 29 5.04 -12.20 -14.18
N PRO A 30 5.49 -12.75 -13.04
CA PRO A 30 5.63 -14.19 -12.85
C PRO A 30 4.32 -14.95 -13.15
N PRO A 31 4.36 -16.06 -13.90
CA PRO A 31 3.16 -16.86 -14.19
C PRO A 31 2.46 -17.40 -12.94
N THR A 32 3.18 -17.56 -11.84
CA THR A 32 2.63 -17.99 -10.54
C THR A 32 1.63 -17.01 -9.94
N LEU A 33 1.61 -15.75 -10.40
CA LEU A 33 0.69 -14.72 -9.93
C LEU A 33 -0.55 -14.58 -10.80
N GLU A 34 -0.66 -15.33 -11.90
CA GLU A 34 -1.75 -15.23 -12.86
C GLU A 34 -3.16 -15.27 -12.21
N PRO A 35 -3.46 -16.17 -11.23
CA PRO A 35 -4.78 -16.19 -10.58
C PRO A 35 -5.15 -14.89 -9.84
N PHE A 36 -4.15 -14.17 -9.34
CA PHE A 36 -4.33 -12.87 -8.70
C PHE A 36 -4.46 -11.75 -9.74
N LEU A 37 -3.62 -11.77 -10.77
CA LEU A 37 -3.58 -10.74 -11.81
C LEU A 37 -4.87 -10.66 -12.63
N THR A 38 -5.59 -11.77 -12.80
CA THR A 38 -6.88 -11.78 -13.51
C THR A 38 -8.00 -11.00 -12.80
N GLN A 39 -7.82 -10.67 -11.52
CA GLN A 39 -8.80 -9.96 -10.70
C GLN A 39 -8.58 -8.44 -10.68
N LEU A 40 -7.41 -8.00 -11.14
CA LEU A 40 -7.00 -6.61 -11.12
C LEU A 40 -7.61 -5.83 -12.29
N ASP A 41 -7.92 -4.55 -12.07
CA ASP A 41 -8.33 -3.62 -13.12
C ASP A 41 -7.10 -3.13 -13.91
N PRO A 42 -7.01 -3.39 -15.22
CA PRO A 42 -5.89 -2.94 -16.06
C PRO A 42 -5.66 -1.43 -16.07
N SER A 43 -6.66 -0.62 -15.72
CA SER A 43 -6.53 0.85 -15.69
C SER A 43 -5.74 1.37 -14.49
N GLN A 44 -5.54 0.55 -13.45
CA GLN A 44 -4.95 0.95 -12.18
C GLN A 44 -3.52 0.45 -12.00
N VAL A 45 -2.82 1.07 -11.05
CA VAL A 45 -1.52 0.63 -10.56
C VAL A 45 -1.69 0.06 -9.17
N TYR A 46 -1.11 -1.12 -8.94
CA TYR A 46 -1.21 -1.82 -7.67
C TYR A 46 0.13 -1.93 -6.97
N LEU A 47 0.09 -1.92 -5.65
CA LEU A 47 1.25 -2.17 -4.80
C LEU A 47 0.85 -3.20 -3.74
N THR A 48 1.58 -4.30 -3.71
CA THR A 48 1.39 -5.38 -2.74
C THR A 48 2.56 -5.47 -1.76
N HIS A 49 2.26 -5.68 -0.49
CA HIS A 49 3.26 -6.02 0.52
C HIS A 49 2.63 -6.78 1.68
N ILE A 50 3.46 -7.39 2.51
CA ILE A 50 3.02 -8.09 3.72
C ILE A 50 3.20 -7.15 4.91
N ASP A 51 2.11 -6.81 5.56
CA ASP A 51 2.10 -6.08 6.82
C ASP A 51 2.30 -7.07 7.99
N ARG A 52 3.49 -6.99 8.62
CA ARG A 52 3.92 -7.81 9.76
C ARG A 52 3.75 -7.12 11.13
N HIS A 53 3.01 -6.02 11.21
CA HIS A 53 2.74 -5.38 12.50
C HIS A 53 1.93 -6.30 13.42
N LEU A 54 2.09 -6.11 14.74
CA LEU A 54 1.37 -6.90 15.73
C LEU A 54 -0.16 -6.75 15.56
N PRO A 55 -0.94 -7.83 15.66
CA PRO A 55 -2.40 -7.79 15.54
C PRO A 55 -3.06 -6.76 16.46
N GLU A 56 -2.55 -6.59 17.68
CA GLU A 56 -3.08 -5.61 18.64
C GLU A 56 -2.87 -4.17 18.17
N THR A 57 -1.72 -3.87 17.57
CA THR A 57 -1.45 -2.54 16.98
C THR A 57 -2.42 -2.27 15.83
N LYS A 58 -2.63 -3.24 14.94
CA LYS A 58 -3.60 -3.14 13.84
C LYS A 58 -5.02 -2.90 14.36
N LYS A 59 -5.42 -3.60 15.44
CA LYS A 59 -6.72 -3.46 16.09
C LYS A 59 -6.92 -2.08 16.71
N GLN A 60 -5.94 -1.56 17.44
CA GLN A 60 -5.99 -0.22 18.05
C GLN A 60 -6.15 0.87 16.99
N ILE A 61 -5.38 0.78 15.91
CA ILE A 61 -5.46 1.71 14.78
C ILE A 61 -6.82 1.64 14.11
N PHE A 62 -7.36 0.44 13.89
CA PHE A 62 -8.67 0.25 13.26
C PHE A 62 -9.84 0.66 14.16
N LEU A 63 -9.69 0.65 15.48
CA LEU A 63 -10.73 1.08 16.40
C LEU A 63 -11.06 2.57 16.28
N ILE A 64 -10.07 3.41 15.99
CA ILE A 64 -10.23 4.87 15.83
C ILE A 64 -11.28 5.20 14.75
N PRO A 65 -11.15 4.76 13.49
CA PRO A 65 -12.14 5.04 12.45
C PRO A 65 -13.49 4.34 12.71
N VAL A 66 -13.52 3.19 13.38
CA VAL A 66 -14.79 2.54 13.79
C VAL A 66 -15.58 3.45 14.74
N LEU A 67 -14.92 3.97 15.78
CA LEU A 67 -15.55 4.86 16.76
C LEU A 67 -15.96 6.19 16.12
N LEU A 68 -15.10 6.77 15.28
CA LEU A 68 -15.38 8.03 14.59
C LEU A 68 -16.58 7.90 13.65
N ASN A 69 -16.56 6.93 12.73
CA ASN A 69 -17.65 6.72 11.78
C ASN A 69 -18.93 6.28 12.49
N GLY A 70 -18.82 5.44 13.53
CA GLY A 70 -19.97 5.05 14.36
C GLY A 70 -20.62 6.25 15.04
N THR A 71 -19.81 7.16 15.61
CA THR A 71 -20.32 8.39 16.25
C THR A 71 -21.00 9.30 15.24
N ILE A 72 -20.38 9.53 14.08
CA ILE A 72 -20.97 10.34 13.00
C ILE A 72 -22.29 9.72 12.53
N ALA A 73 -22.33 8.41 12.30
CA ALA A 73 -23.54 7.69 11.90
C ALA A 73 -24.67 7.87 12.93
N LEU A 74 -24.38 7.69 14.22
CA LEU A 74 -25.34 7.88 15.30
C LEU A 74 -25.88 9.31 15.36
N LEU A 75 -25.02 10.31 15.21
CA LEU A 75 -25.42 11.73 15.18
C LEU A 75 -26.32 12.03 13.98
N LEU A 76 -26.00 11.49 12.80
CA LEU A 76 -26.81 11.66 11.59
C LEU A 76 -28.17 10.95 11.72
N LEU A 77 -28.21 9.74 12.28
CA LEU A 77 -29.45 9.01 12.54
C LEU A 77 -30.32 9.73 13.58
N TYR A 78 -29.71 10.23 14.66
CA TYR A 78 -30.40 11.07 15.64
C TYR A 78 -30.95 12.34 14.99
N ARG A 79 -30.15 13.00 14.14
CA ARG A 79 -30.58 14.19 13.41
C ARG A 79 -31.76 13.87 12.49
N LEU A 80 -31.71 12.77 11.75
CA LEU A 80 -32.81 12.31 10.90
C LEU A 80 -34.07 12.08 11.73
N TYR A 81 -33.97 11.34 12.83
CA TYR A 81 -35.07 11.06 13.74
C TYR A 81 -35.70 12.35 14.31
N ALA A 82 -34.89 13.29 14.78
CA ALA A 82 -35.35 14.55 15.36
C ALA A 82 -35.94 15.50 14.30
N ALA A 83 -35.42 15.47 13.07
CA ALA A 83 -35.88 16.32 11.98
C ALA A 83 -37.16 15.78 11.33
N LEU A 84 -37.35 14.47 11.27
CA LEU A 84 -38.43 13.81 10.53
C LEU A 84 -39.84 14.38 10.83
N PRO A 85 -40.26 14.63 12.09
CA PRO A 85 -41.56 15.24 12.38
C PRO A 85 -41.72 16.65 11.78
N THR A 86 -40.64 17.43 11.76
CA THR A 86 -40.65 18.80 11.19
C THR A 86 -40.82 18.75 9.68
N TYR A 87 -40.08 17.85 9.00
CA TYR A 87 -40.21 17.65 7.56
C TYR A 87 -41.60 17.12 7.20
N TRP A 88 -42.16 16.21 8.00
CA TRP A 88 -43.51 15.71 7.84
C TRP A 88 -44.57 16.82 7.95
N ALA A 89 -44.46 17.68 8.97
CA ALA A 89 -45.37 18.81 9.14
C ALA A 89 -45.29 19.80 7.97
N ILE A 90 -44.09 20.06 7.45
CA ILE A 90 -43.91 20.92 6.26
C ILE A 90 -44.54 20.28 5.03
N LEU A 91 -44.35 18.97 4.83
CA LEU A 91 -44.98 18.23 3.72
C LEU A 91 -46.51 18.28 3.81
N GLN A 92 -47.09 18.10 4.99
CA GLN A 92 -48.53 18.25 5.21
C GLN A 92 -49.03 19.65 4.84
N THR A 93 -48.28 20.70 5.22
CA THR A 93 -48.60 22.09 4.82
C THR A 93 -48.58 22.25 3.30
N LEU A 94 -47.58 21.68 2.62
CA LEU A 94 -47.47 21.74 1.15
C LEU A 94 -48.62 21.01 0.45
N LEU A 95 -49.15 19.95 1.06
CA LEU A 95 -50.32 19.21 0.56
C LEU A 95 -51.66 19.88 0.91
N GLY A 96 -51.64 21.05 1.56
CA GLY A 96 -52.85 21.82 1.91
C GLY A 96 -53.50 21.43 3.25
N TYR A 97 -52.88 20.54 4.04
CA TYR A 97 -53.36 20.22 5.38
C TYR A 97 -52.81 21.21 6.40
N HIS A 98 -53.66 21.66 7.32
CA HIS A 98 -53.21 22.44 8.48
C HIS A 98 -52.32 21.59 9.38
N SER A 99 -51.12 22.09 9.66
CA SER A 99 -50.13 21.44 10.54
C SER A 99 -49.39 22.48 11.38
N ALA A 100 -48.54 22.01 12.31
CA ALA A 100 -47.68 22.87 13.12
C ALA A 100 -46.71 23.74 12.30
N ALA A 101 -46.53 23.45 10.99
CA ALA A 101 -45.70 24.22 10.08
C ALA A 101 -46.51 25.18 9.17
N THR A 102 -47.83 25.23 9.30
CA THR A 102 -48.66 26.18 8.54
C THR A 102 -48.49 27.60 9.09
N VAL A 103 -48.26 28.57 8.20
CA VAL A 103 -48.09 29.98 8.57
C VAL A 103 -49.36 30.74 8.23
N ASP A 104 -49.94 31.41 9.22
CA ASP A 104 -51.08 32.29 9.02
C ASP A 104 -50.63 33.63 8.43
N THR A 105 -50.78 33.79 7.12
CA THR A 105 -50.33 35.00 6.42
C THR A 105 -51.17 36.24 6.73
N ALA A 106 -52.36 36.10 7.32
CA ALA A 106 -53.23 37.22 7.67
C ALA A 106 -52.79 37.89 8.98
N HIS A 107 -52.25 37.11 9.91
CA HIS A 107 -51.86 37.57 11.25
C HIS A 107 -50.34 37.65 11.49
N THR A 108 -49.52 37.22 10.53
CA THR A 108 -48.05 37.20 10.65
C THR A 108 -47.40 38.33 9.84
N THR A 109 -46.51 39.11 10.47
CA THR A 109 -45.79 40.22 9.82
C THR A 109 -44.88 39.74 8.68
N ARG A 110 -44.60 40.59 7.69
CA ARG A 110 -43.66 40.28 6.60
C ARG A 110 -42.25 39.89 7.10
N SER A 111 -41.76 40.54 8.15
CA SER A 111 -40.48 40.19 8.79
C SER A 111 -40.49 38.77 9.34
N ASP A 112 -41.58 38.37 10.00
CA ASP A 112 -41.74 37.06 10.62
C ASP A 112 -41.87 35.98 9.54
N GLN A 113 -42.60 36.26 8.46
CA GLN A 113 -42.69 35.39 7.28
C GLN A 113 -41.30 35.14 6.65
N LEU A 114 -40.51 36.22 6.47
CA LEU A 114 -39.14 36.11 5.94
C LEU A 114 -38.23 35.33 6.90
N TRP A 115 -38.35 35.54 8.21
CA TRP A 115 -37.58 34.81 9.21
C TRP A 115 -37.91 33.32 9.23
N ILE A 116 -39.19 32.96 9.17
CA ILE A 116 -39.64 31.56 9.08
C ILE A 116 -39.09 30.91 7.82
N LEU A 117 -39.17 31.59 6.67
CA LEU A 117 -38.63 31.11 5.41
C LEU A 117 -37.12 30.90 5.52
N ALA A 118 -36.37 31.89 6.00
CA ALA A 118 -34.92 31.81 6.15
C ALA A 118 -34.50 30.65 7.08
N LYS A 119 -35.18 30.49 8.23
CA LYS A 119 -34.91 29.39 9.18
C LYS A 119 -35.14 28.02 8.55
N ARG A 120 -36.23 27.85 7.78
CA ARG A 120 -36.52 26.58 7.08
C ARG A 120 -35.50 26.30 6.00
N THR A 121 -35.18 27.29 5.17
CA THR A 121 -34.17 27.15 4.11
C THR A 121 -32.81 26.80 4.68
N LEU A 122 -32.38 27.46 5.77
CA LEU A 122 -31.10 27.17 6.41
C LEU A 122 -31.08 25.77 7.03
N MET A 123 -32.19 25.33 7.63
CA MET A 123 -32.32 23.96 8.14
C MET A 123 -32.19 22.93 7.01
N PHE A 124 -32.90 23.12 5.90
CA PHE A 124 -32.81 22.24 4.73
C PHE A 124 -31.40 22.21 4.14
N LEU A 125 -30.75 23.38 4.03
CA LEU A 125 -29.38 23.47 3.54
C LEU A 125 -28.42 22.73 4.47
N ALA A 126 -28.51 22.95 5.78
CA ALA A 126 -27.64 22.30 6.76
C ALA A 126 -27.80 20.78 6.73
N ASP A 127 -29.04 20.27 6.69
CA ASP A 127 -29.29 18.83 6.61
C ASP A 127 -28.78 18.26 5.28
N PHE A 128 -29.03 18.94 4.16
CA PHE A 128 -28.49 18.55 2.85
C PHE A 128 -26.97 18.44 2.88
N LEU A 129 -26.27 19.47 3.37
CA LEU A 129 -24.80 19.46 3.45
C LEU A 129 -24.29 18.34 4.38
N ALA A 130 -24.95 18.13 5.52
CA ALA A 130 -24.60 17.08 6.46
C ALA A 130 -24.70 15.69 5.81
N PHE A 131 -25.84 15.34 5.21
CA PHE A 131 -26.00 14.02 4.59
C PHE A 131 -25.18 13.86 3.31
N ARG A 132 -25.03 14.92 2.50
CA ARG A 132 -24.32 14.86 1.22
C ARG A 132 -22.80 14.76 1.36
N PHE A 133 -22.21 15.44 2.35
CA PHE A 133 -20.75 15.49 2.50
C PHE A 133 -20.25 14.66 3.69
N VAL A 134 -20.94 14.72 4.84
CA VAL A 134 -20.53 13.99 6.05
C VAL A 134 -21.09 12.57 6.03
N GLY A 135 -22.32 12.38 5.55
CA GLY A 135 -22.97 11.06 5.48
C GLY A 135 -22.25 10.04 4.61
N VAL A 136 -21.44 10.49 3.64
CA VAL A 136 -20.68 9.59 2.77
C VAL A 136 -19.66 8.76 3.57
N TRP A 137 -19.03 9.33 4.61
CA TRP A 137 -17.96 8.64 5.34
C TRP A 137 -18.41 7.38 6.08
N PRO A 138 -19.47 7.40 6.92
CA PRO A 138 -19.96 6.17 7.52
C PRO A 138 -20.58 5.23 6.49
N LEU A 139 -21.21 5.75 5.43
CA LEU A 139 -21.74 4.91 4.36
C LEU A 139 -20.63 4.12 3.67
N THR A 140 -19.51 4.76 3.30
CA THR A 140 -18.39 4.04 2.68
C THR A 140 -17.74 3.08 3.68
N PHE A 141 -17.53 3.53 4.91
CA PHE A 141 -16.89 2.71 5.94
C PHE A 141 -17.66 1.43 6.32
N PHE A 142 -19.00 1.48 6.37
CA PHE A 142 -19.83 0.34 6.82
C PHE A 142 -20.57 -0.40 5.70
N LEU A 143 -20.87 0.26 4.58
CA LEU A 143 -21.81 -0.23 3.57
C LEU A 143 -21.28 -0.20 2.14
N GLU A 144 -20.04 0.26 1.89
CA GLU A 144 -19.44 0.23 0.55
C GLU A 144 -19.40 -1.19 -0.02
N GLN A 145 -19.59 -1.26 -1.33
CA GLN A 145 -19.56 -2.47 -2.14
C GLN A 145 -18.41 -2.36 -3.14
N PRO A 146 -17.75 -3.49 -3.51
CA PRO A 146 -18.08 -4.87 -3.12
C PRO A 146 -17.64 -5.24 -1.70
N CYS A 147 -16.69 -4.51 -1.12
CA CYS A 147 -16.18 -4.72 0.22
C CYS A 147 -15.91 -3.38 0.90
N ASN A 148 -16.04 -3.36 2.22
CA ASN A 148 -15.76 -2.19 3.05
C ASN A 148 -14.84 -2.58 4.22
N PRO A 149 -14.24 -1.61 4.93
CA PRO A 149 -13.30 -1.87 6.01
C PRO A 149 -13.80 -2.88 7.05
N VAL A 150 -15.09 -2.82 7.41
CA VAL A 150 -15.67 -3.68 8.44
C VAL A 150 -15.92 -5.10 7.93
N ILE A 151 -16.51 -5.24 6.74
CA ILE A 151 -16.71 -6.54 6.08
C ILE A 151 -15.38 -7.24 5.85
N TRP A 152 -14.35 -6.51 5.41
CA TRP A 152 -13.01 -7.05 5.24
C TRP A 152 -12.48 -7.67 6.53
N ARG A 153 -12.53 -6.93 7.65
CA ARG A 153 -12.07 -7.45 8.95
C ARG A 153 -12.86 -8.68 9.40
N TRP A 154 -14.16 -8.71 9.17
CA TRP A 154 -14.98 -9.88 9.48
C TRP A 154 -14.65 -11.09 8.59
N LYS A 155 -14.54 -10.91 7.28
CA LYS A 155 -14.24 -11.99 6.32
C LYS A 155 -12.83 -12.55 6.47
N LEU A 156 -11.86 -11.71 6.82
CA LEU A 156 -10.48 -12.13 7.09
C LEU A 156 -10.37 -12.98 8.36
N GLY A 157 -11.35 -12.91 9.27
CA GLY A 157 -11.30 -13.55 10.58
C GLY A 157 -10.60 -12.71 11.65
N GLY A 158 -10.47 -11.40 11.45
CA GLY A 158 -9.90 -10.45 12.41
C GLY A 158 -8.59 -9.80 11.93
N PHE A 159 -7.60 -9.79 12.82
CA PHE A 159 -6.28 -9.18 12.60
C PHE A 159 -5.22 -10.27 12.57
N LEU A 160 -4.57 -10.44 11.42
CA LEU A 160 -3.53 -11.46 11.22
C LEU A 160 -2.15 -10.88 11.53
N ALA A 161 -1.21 -11.74 11.93
CA ALA A 161 0.19 -11.32 12.09
C ALA A 161 0.78 -10.91 10.74
N ASP A 162 0.67 -11.79 9.75
CA ASP A 162 1.02 -11.52 8.36
C ASP A 162 -0.24 -11.22 7.56
N GLU A 163 -0.38 -9.98 7.11
CA GLU A 163 -1.56 -9.52 6.37
C GLU A 163 -1.13 -9.00 5.00
N ILE A 164 -1.69 -9.55 3.93
CA ILE A 164 -1.47 -9.09 2.56
C ILE A 164 -2.19 -7.76 2.37
N VAL A 165 -1.43 -6.72 2.07
CA VAL A 165 -1.94 -5.37 1.82
C VAL A 165 -1.83 -5.08 0.34
N VAL A 166 -2.98 -4.80 -0.28
CA VAL A 166 -3.10 -4.39 -1.67
C VAL A 166 -3.52 -2.93 -1.69
N ARG A 167 -2.61 -2.08 -2.15
CA ARG A 167 -2.86 -0.66 -2.41
C ARG A 167 -3.16 -0.45 -3.88
N VAL A 168 -4.12 0.40 -4.18
CA VAL A 168 -4.53 0.79 -5.53
C VAL A 168 -4.33 2.28 -5.75
N SER A 169 -3.93 2.66 -6.96
CA SER A 169 -3.79 4.07 -7.34
C SER A 169 -5.11 4.83 -7.19
N ARG A 170 -5.02 6.09 -6.76
CA ARG A 170 -6.18 6.96 -6.51
C ARG A 170 -6.07 8.25 -7.31
N ASN A 171 -7.01 8.47 -8.24
CA ASN A 171 -7.02 9.62 -9.17
C ASN A 171 -5.82 9.68 -10.14
N TRP A 172 -5.17 8.53 -10.38
CA TRP A 172 -4.15 8.31 -11.42
C TRP A 172 -4.15 6.80 -11.75
N GLY A 173 -3.55 6.40 -12.87
CA GLY A 173 -3.61 5.01 -13.33
C GLY A 173 -2.42 4.54 -14.16
N ALA A 174 -2.59 3.38 -14.78
CA ALA A 174 -1.57 2.73 -15.61
C ALA A 174 -1.16 3.61 -16.80
N GLU A 175 -2.11 4.35 -17.40
CA GLU A 175 -1.83 5.25 -18.51
C GLU A 175 -0.84 6.36 -18.12
N ASP A 176 -1.00 6.96 -16.94
CA ASP A 176 -0.14 8.03 -16.44
C ASP A 176 1.31 7.59 -16.25
N LEU A 177 1.51 6.30 -15.94
CA LEU A 177 2.81 5.70 -15.68
C LEU A 177 3.47 5.12 -16.94
N MET A 178 2.65 4.56 -17.84
CA MET A 178 3.10 3.72 -18.96
C MET A 178 2.96 4.38 -20.32
N GLN A 179 2.22 5.47 -20.45
CA GLN A 179 2.11 6.21 -21.71
C GLN A 179 3.07 7.42 -21.72
N GLY A 180 3.57 7.76 -22.90
CA GLY A 180 4.44 8.92 -23.12
C GLY A 180 5.92 8.59 -23.34
N VAL A 181 6.76 9.64 -23.39
CA VAL A 181 8.19 9.54 -23.73
C VAL A 181 9.03 8.99 -22.58
N LYS A 182 8.61 9.25 -21.33
CA LYS A 182 9.28 8.76 -20.11
C LYS A 182 8.37 7.77 -19.42
N GLN A 183 8.75 6.51 -19.45
CA GLN A 183 8.00 5.39 -18.86
C GLN A 183 8.78 4.81 -17.67
N GLY A 184 8.08 4.12 -16.79
CA GLY A 184 8.69 3.42 -15.65
C GLY A 184 9.46 4.36 -14.72
N GLU A 185 10.71 4.02 -14.38
CA GLU A 185 11.60 4.78 -13.48
C GLU A 185 11.71 6.27 -13.84
N GLU A 186 11.75 6.58 -15.13
CA GLU A 186 11.96 7.95 -15.60
C GLU A 186 10.70 8.81 -15.49
N ASN A 187 9.54 8.18 -15.28
CA ASN A 187 8.26 8.85 -15.17
C ASN A 187 8.15 9.65 -13.85
N ALA A 188 7.50 10.82 -13.91
CA ALA A 188 7.29 11.66 -12.73
C ALA A 188 6.39 10.99 -11.68
N PHE A 189 5.35 10.26 -12.09
CA PHE A 189 4.48 9.51 -11.19
C PHE A 189 5.23 8.40 -10.46
N PHE A 190 6.17 7.74 -11.13
CA PHE A 190 7.03 6.76 -10.47
C PHE A 190 7.82 7.40 -9.32
N LYS A 191 8.51 8.50 -9.59
CA LYS A 191 9.34 9.19 -8.59
C LYS A 191 8.55 9.85 -7.46
N THR A 192 7.34 10.33 -7.75
CA THR A 192 6.55 11.13 -6.79
C THR A 192 5.46 10.34 -6.09
N ARG A 193 4.99 9.22 -6.65
CA ARG A 193 3.88 8.42 -6.10
C ARG A 193 4.31 7.02 -5.69
N ILE A 194 5.15 6.36 -6.48
CA ILE A 194 5.59 4.98 -6.20
C ILE A 194 6.74 4.99 -5.19
N LEU A 195 7.85 5.68 -5.48
CA LEU A 195 9.02 5.68 -4.59
C LEU A 195 8.69 6.06 -3.14
N PRO A 196 7.93 7.14 -2.85
CA PRO A 196 7.59 7.49 -1.47
C PRO A 196 6.66 6.47 -0.80
N ALA A 197 5.88 5.71 -1.58
CA ALA A 197 4.96 4.72 -1.05
C ALA A 197 5.64 3.40 -0.67
N ILE A 198 6.82 3.13 -1.22
CA ILE A 198 7.63 1.93 -0.96
C ILE A 198 8.80 2.20 0.01
N GLU A 199 8.94 3.43 0.50
CA GLU A 199 9.97 3.80 1.47
C GLU A 199 9.91 2.89 2.71
N ARG A 200 11.08 2.42 3.13
CA ARG A 200 11.22 1.48 4.26
C ARG A 200 10.69 2.04 5.56
N GLU A 201 10.92 3.32 5.80
CA GLU A 201 10.40 3.99 6.99
C GLU A 201 8.86 3.96 6.99
N VAL A 202 8.23 4.21 5.84
CA VAL A 202 6.77 4.15 5.69
C VAL A 202 6.26 2.74 5.94
N LEU A 203 6.90 1.72 5.35
CA LEU A 203 6.50 0.31 5.53
C LEU A 203 6.69 -0.20 6.97
N ARG A 204 7.68 0.32 7.71
CA ARG A 204 7.97 -0.08 9.10
C ARG A 204 7.14 0.63 10.15
N THR A 205 6.70 1.86 9.87
CA THR A 205 6.02 2.71 10.86
C THR A 205 4.50 2.69 10.73
N LYS A 206 3.98 2.47 9.52
CA LYS A 206 2.55 2.49 9.23
C LYS A 206 2.04 1.08 8.96
N THR A 207 0.96 0.70 9.65
CA THR A 207 0.17 -0.48 9.24
C THR A 207 -0.50 -0.22 7.89
N GLY A 208 -0.90 -1.28 7.17
CA GLY A 208 -1.56 -1.17 5.87
C GLY A 208 -2.71 -0.15 5.86
N TYR A 209 -3.54 -0.16 6.90
CA TYR A 209 -4.68 0.78 7.04
C TYR A 209 -4.25 2.26 7.09
N LEU A 210 -3.08 2.59 7.64
CA LEU A 210 -2.57 3.97 7.71
C LEU A 210 -1.84 4.40 6.42
N MET A 211 -1.72 3.53 5.43
CA MET A 211 -1.05 3.85 4.18
C MET A 211 -1.96 4.51 3.14
N MET A 212 -3.27 4.59 3.40
CA MET A 212 -4.21 5.35 2.57
C MET A 212 -3.85 6.84 2.58
N ASN A 213 -3.80 7.45 1.40
CA ASN A 213 -3.51 8.87 1.22
C ASN A 213 -4.14 9.42 -0.07
N GLN A 214 -3.69 10.59 -0.52
CA GLN A 214 -4.22 11.24 -1.73
C GLN A 214 -3.95 10.45 -3.02
N SER A 215 -2.90 9.63 -3.04
CA SER A 215 -2.44 8.89 -4.22
C SER A 215 -2.74 7.40 -4.15
N TRP A 216 -3.01 6.87 -2.96
CA TRP A 216 -3.15 5.44 -2.72
C TRP A 216 -4.36 5.18 -1.84
N ASP A 217 -5.18 4.22 -2.26
CA ASP A 217 -6.26 3.67 -1.46
C ASP A 217 -6.01 2.18 -1.16
N LEU A 218 -6.82 1.58 -0.30
CA LEU A 218 -6.81 0.14 -0.08
C LEU A 218 -7.93 -0.53 -0.84
N ASP A 219 -7.60 -1.59 -1.57
CA ASP A 219 -8.61 -2.45 -2.17
C ASP A 219 -8.93 -3.62 -1.24
N PHE A 220 -9.97 -3.43 -0.42
CA PHE A 220 -10.39 -4.41 0.57
C PHE A 220 -10.85 -5.75 -0.04
N GLN A 221 -11.37 -5.72 -1.27
CA GLN A 221 -11.82 -6.94 -1.94
C GLN A 221 -10.61 -7.73 -2.44
N LEU A 222 -9.68 -7.07 -3.16
CA LEU A 222 -8.45 -7.71 -3.61
C LEU A 222 -7.58 -8.21 -2.46
N MET A 223 -7.59 -7.51 -1.32
CA MET A 223 -6.93 -8.02 -0.11
C MET A 223 -7.53 -9.34 0.37
N LEU A 224 -8.86 -9.49 0.39
CA LEU A 224 -9.50 -10.76 0.75
C LEU A 224 -9.21 -11.86 -0.27
N ASP A 225 -9.25 -11.50 -1.55
CA ASP A 225 -9.04 -12.45 -2.62
C ASP A 225 -7.59 -12.97 -2.63
N ALA A 226 -6.61 -12.09 -2.42
CA ALA A 226 -5.21 -12.48 -2.23
C ALA A 226 -5.03 -13.47 -1.08
N HIS A 227 -5.65 -13.22 0.08
CA HIS A 227 -5.58 -14.16 1.21
C HIS A 227 -6.29 -15.49 0.88
N THR A 228 -7.36 -15.45 0.10
CA THR A 228 -8.09 -16.65 -0.33
C THR A 228 -7.24 -17.50 -1.26
N LEU A 229 -6.58 -16.90 -2.25
CA LEU A 229 -5.66 -17.58 -3.17
C LEU A 229 -4.47 -18.19 -2.43
N VAL A 230 -3.89 -17.47 -1.47
CA VAL A 230 -2.81 -17.99 -0.62
C VAL A 230 -3.28 -19.17 0.23
N LYS A 231 -4.49 -19.09 0.80
CA LYS A 231 -5.08 -20.18 1.58
C LYS A 231 -5.39 -21.41 0.73
N GLN A 232 -5.73 -21.22 -0.55
CA GLN A 232 -5.95 -22.29 -1.53
C GLN A 232 -4.64 -22.89 -2.06
N GLY A 233 -3.50 -22.23 -1.82
CA GLY A 233 -2.21 -22.66 -2.34
C GLY A 233 -2.00 -22.34 -3.82
N GLU A 234 -2.84 -21.50 -4.42
CA GLU A 234 -2.71 -21.06 -5.81
C GLU A 234 -1.60 -20.03 -6.00
N VAL A 235 -1.36 -19.21 -4.97
CA VAL A 235 -0.31 -18.18 -4.93
C VAL A 235 0.49 -18.31 -3.65
N GLU A 236 1.81 -18.20 -3.74
CA GLU A 236 2.66 -18.16 -2.55
C GLU A 236 2.61 -16.77 -1.90
N MET A 237 2.47 -16.71 -0.58
CA MET A 237 2.49 -15.46 0.20
C MET A 237 3.72 -14.59 -0.12
N ARG A 238 4.90 -15.20 -0.23
CA ARG A 238 6.16 -14.51 -0.57
C ARG A 238 6.14 -13.91 -1.98
N GLY A 239 5.40 -14.53 -2.89
CA GLY A 239 5.20 -14.01 -4.24
C GLY A 239 4.45 -12.68 -4.26
N LEU A 240 3.75 -12.30 -3.18
CA LEU A 240 3.06 -11.02 -3.03
C LEU A 240 3.84 -10.01 -2.16
N GLU A 241 5.06 -10.35 -1.76
CA GLU A 241 5.89 -9.46 -0.94
C GLU A 241 6.58 -8.40 -1.82
N LYS A 242 6.22 -7.14 -1.57
CA LYS A 242 6.89 -5.94 -2.08
C LYS A 242 6.93 -5.86 -3.61
N MET A 243 5.76 -5.89 -4.24
CA MET A 243 5.64 -5.76 -5.69
C MET A 243 4.74 -4.61 -6.14
N VAL A 244 5.18 -3.90 -7.17
CA VAL A 244 4.36 -2.98 -7.95
C VAL A 244 3.88 -3.72 -9.19
N LEU A 245 2.57 -3.68 -9.45
CA LEU A 245 1.93 -4.34 -10.59
C LEU A 245 1.24 -3.29 -11.45
N VAL A 246 1.49 -3.37 -12.76
CA VAL A 246 0.95 -2.42 -13.74
C VAL A 246 0.60 -3.19 -15.00
N PHE A 247 -0.50 -2.84 -15.65
CA PHE A 247 -0.81 -3.37 -16.96
C PHE A 247 -0.20 -2.50 -18.07
N MET A 248 0.46 -3.14 -19.03
CA MET A 248 1.02 -2.50 -20.21
C MET A 248 0.34 -3.03 -21.47
N GLU A 249 -0.27 -2.13 -22.24
CA GLU A 249 -0.93 -2.51 -23.49
C GLU A 249 0.07 -3.18 -24.45
N GLY A 250 -0.32 -4.33 -25.02
CA GLY A 250 0.51 -5.13 -25.93
C GLY A 250 1.44 -6.14 -25.24
N THR A 251 1.81 -5.92 -23.96
CA THR A 251 2.69 -6.83 -23.20
C THR A 251 1.92 -7.62 -22.13
N GLY A 252 0.87 -7.03 -21.56
CA GLY A 252 0.12 -7.60 -20.45
C GLY A 252 0.59 -7.08 -19.10
N TRP A 253 0.40 -7.87 -18.05
CA TRP A 253 0.82 -7.52 -16.69
C TRP A 253 2.34 -7.55 -16.55
N ILE A 254 2.87 -6.47 -15.99
CA ILE A 254 4.28 -6.37 -15.62
C ILE A 254 4.39 -6.10 -14.11
N ALA A 255 5.49 -6.58 -13.54
CA ALA A 255 5.76 -6.53 -12.12
C ALA A 255 7.14 -5.95 -11.86
N TRP A 256 7.25 -5.17 -10.79
CA TRP A 256 8.51 -4.75 -10.21
C TRP A 256 8.55 -5.12 -8.73
N GLN A 257 9.44 -6.03 -8.37
CA GLN A 257 9.74 -6.35 -6.98
C GLN A 257 10.87 -5.42 -6.50
N TRP A 258 10.56 -4.48 -5.59
CA TRP A 258 11.46 -3.36 -5.27
C TRP A 258 12.42 -3.61 -4.11
N GLU A 259 12.28 -4.76 -3.44
CA GLU A 259 13.35 -5.28 -2.60
C GLU A 259 13.62 -6.71 -3.04
N SER A 260 14.55 -6.83 -3.98
CA SER A 260 15.20 -8.11 -4.26
C SER A 260 16.36 -8.30 -3.28
N ASP A 261 16.90 -9.51 -3.15
CA ASP A 261 18.10 -9.79 -2.33
C ASP A 261 19.26 -8.81 -2.57
N TYR A 262 19.27 -8.13 -3.73
CA TYR A 262 20.22 -7.08 -4.10
C TYR A 262 20.23 -5.87 -3.16
N ASP A 263 19.08 -5.36 -2.70
CA ASP A 263 19.03 -4.17 -1.82
C ASP A 263 19.54 -4.48 -0.41
N VAL A 264 19.36 -5.73 0.03
CA VAL A 264 19.95 -6.25 1.27
C VAL A 264 21.47 -6.37 1.10
N ILE A 265 21.95 -6.83 -0.06
CA ILE A 265 23.38 -6.95 -0.37
C ILE A 265 24.04 -5.57 -0.50
N GLU A 266 23.41 -4.59 -1.14
CA GLU A 266 23.98 -3.26 -1.34
C GLU A 266 24.02 -2.47 -0.03
N GLU A 267 23.01 -2.61 0.83
CA GLU A 267 23.07 -2.06 2.18
C GLU A 267 24.10 -2.76 3.06
N ARG A 268 24.20 -4.09 2.99
CA ARG A 268 25.30 -4.82 3.63
C ARG A 268 26.64 -4.28 3.14
N ARG A 269 26.81 -4.06 1.84
CA ARG A 269 28.01 -3.47 1.26
C ARG A 269 28.27 -2.05 1.77
N LYS A 270 27.25 -1.19 1.83
CA LYS A 270 27.36 0.18 2.38
C LYS A 270 27.75 0.18 3.86
N LYS A 271 27.19 -0.73 4.65
CA LYS A 271 27.57 -0.91 6.07
C LYS A 271 29.00 -1.43 6.22
N VAL A 272 29.42 -2.38 5.39
CA VAL A 272 30.81 -2.89 5.35
C VAL A 272 31.78 -1.78 4.95
N VAL A 273 31.42 -0.94 3.98
CA VAL A 273 32.23 0.22 3.57
C VAL A 273 32.31 1.27 4.69
N ALA A 274 31.18 1.61 5.33
CA ALA A 274 31.16 2.54 6.46
C ALA A 274 31.99 2.02 7.66
N PHE A 275 31.92 0.72 7.93
CA PHE A 275 32.74 0.06 8.95
C PHE A 275 34.23 0.12 8.60
N LYS A 276 34.58 -0.11 7.32
CA LYS A 276 35.95 0.07 6.83
C LYS A 276 36.42 1.52 7.01
N GLU A 277 35.62 2.50 6.61
CA GLU A 277 35.95 3.92 6.72
C GLU A 277 36.20 4.36 8.16
N GLU A 278 35.40 3.87 9.12
CA GLU A 278 35.58 4.20 10.53
C GLU A 278 36.86 3.58 11.12
N LEU A 279 37.18 2.34 10.73
CA LEU A 279 38.46 1.71 11.07
C LEU A 279 39.66 2.41 10.42
N THR A 280 39.51 2.89 9.18
CA THR A 280 40.54 3.67 8.50
C THR A 280 40.74 5.04 9.17
N LYS A 281 39.67 5.73 9.60
CA LYS A 281 39.78 6.98 10.38
C LYS A 281 40.47 6.75 11.73
N ALA A 282 40.25 5.60 12.36
CA ALA A 282 40.93 5.18 13.58
C ALA A 282 42.39 4.71 13.34
N GLY A 283 42.86 4.72 12.09
CA GLY A 283 44.21 4.29 11.71
C GLY A 283 44.43 2.77 11.78
N LYS A 284 43.37 1.97 11.87
CA LYS A 284 43.40 0.52 12.14
C LYS A 284 42.71 -0.29 11.03
N GLU A 285 43.02 0.02 9.78
CA GLU A 285 42.49 -0.70 8.61
C GLU A 285 42.88 -2.18 8.59
N SER A 286 43.99 -2.56 9.24
CA SER A 286 44.42 -3.96 9.37
C SER A 286 43.39 -4.84 10.10
N LEU A 287 42.60 -4.26 11.03
CA LEU A 287 41.53 -4.97 11.72
C LEU A 287 40.37 -5.34 10.80
N PHE A 288 40.09 -4.54 9.77
CA PHE A 288 39.06 -4.84 8.78
C PHE A 288 39.41 -6.10 8.00
N TRP A 289 40.66 -6.22 7.57
CA TRP A 289 41.15 -7.40 6.85
C TRP A 289 41.19 -8.64 7.74
N ARG A 290 41.60 -8.47 8.99
CA ARG A 290 41.62 -9.56 9.98
C ARG A 290 40.20 -10.05 10.33
N TRP A 291 39.24 -9.13 10.41
CA TRP A 291 37.83 -9.46 10.57
C TRP A 291 37.29 -10.27 9.38
N MET A 292 37.57 -9.83 8.15
CA MET A 292 37.17 -10.54 6.93
C MET A 292 37.80 -11.94 6.86
N ASP A 293 39.05 -12.09 7.24
CA ASP A 293 39.77 -13.37 7.28
C ASP A 293 39.18 -14.36 8.30
N ILE A 294 38.82 -13.86 9.49
CA ILE A 294 38.10 -14.67 10.51
C ILE A 294 36.71 -15.06 10.02
N LEU A 295 36.00 -14.16 9.34
CA LEU A 295 34.69 -14.47 8.76
C LEU A 295 34.77 -15.48 7.61
N GLU A 296 35.79 -15.41 6.78
CA GLU A 296 35.94 -16.27 5.58
C GLU A 296 36.46 -17.66 5.95
N SER A 297 37.32 -17.77 6.96
CA SER A 297 37.86 -19.05 7.42
C SER A 297 36.84 -20.00 8.07
N GLU A 298 35.75 -19.46 8.61
CA GLU A 298 34.69 -20.21 9.30
C GLU A 298 33.39 -20.30 8.49
N ARG A 299 33.44 -19.89 7.22
CA ARG A 299 32.29 -19.92 6.31
C ARG A 299 32.18 -21.29 5.64
N ASP A 300 31.00 -21.90 5.73
CA ASP A 300 30.75 -23.21 5.10
C ASP A 300 30.72 -23.11 3.57
N ALA A 301 30.86 -24.25 2.89
CA ALA A 301 30.82 -24.35 1.42
C ALA A 301 29.54 -23.78 0.79
N ASP A 302 28.43 -23.78 1.53
CA ASP A 302 27.14 -23.24 1.11
C ASP A 302 26.94 -21.75 1.48
N GLY A 303 27.97 -21.09 2.03
CA GLY A 303 27.96 -19.67 2.34
C GLY A 303 27.30 -19.27 3.67
N GLY A 304 26.91 -20.23 4.50
CA GLY A 304 26.37 -20.04 5.85
C GLY A 304 27.40 -20.26 6.96
N PHE A 305 26.96 -20.12 8.22
CA PHE A 305 27.74 -20.46 9.43
C PHE A 305 26.99 -21.48 10.29
N THR A 306 27.63 -22.58 10.66
CA THR A 306 27.13 -23.47 11.74
C THR A 306 27.09 -22.74 13.10
N ALA A 307 26.22 -23.18 14.02
CA ALA A 307 26.11 -22.57 15.37
C ALA A 307 27.43 -22.59 16.18
N GLU A 308 28.34 -23.52 15.88
CA GLU A 308 29.66 -23.57 16.51
C GLU A 308 30.66 -22.61 15.85
N ALA A 309 30.68 -22.54 14.52
CA ALA A 309 31.46 -21.56 13.75
C ALA A 309 31.06 -20.12 14.12
N GLN A 310 29.76 -19.93 14.32
CA GLN A 310 29.14 -18.71 14.82
C GLN A 310 29.76 -18.19 16.13
N LYS A 311 29.95 -19.09 17.10
CA LYS A 311 30.57 -18.75 18.39
C LYS A 311 32.07 -18.48 18.26
N ARG A 312 32.80 -19.27 17.45
CA ARG A 312 34.24 -19.08 17.21
C ARG A 312 34.57 -17.78 16.50
N VAL A 313 33.75 -17.39 15.52
CA VAL A 313 33.86 -16.09 14.84
C VAL A 313 33.63 -14.95 15.82
N ALA A 314 32.59 -15.03 16.65
CA ALA A 314 32.31 -13.98 17.65
C ALA A 314 33.46 -13.82 18.65
N GLU A 315 33.99 -14.92 19.18
CA GLU A 315 35.12 -14.92 20.12
C GLU A 315 36.42 -14.42 19.46
N GLY A 316 36.73 -14.89 18.24
CA GLY A 316 37.93 -14.50 17.50
C GLY A 316 37.93 -13.02 17.08
N VAL A 317 36.77 -12.50 16.68
CA VAL A 317 36.61 -11.08 16.33
C VAL A 317 36.71 -10.21 17.59
N GLN A 318 36.08 -10.59 18.71
CA GLN A 318 36.22 -9.87 19.97
C GLN A 318 37.68 -9.85 20.46
N GLU A 319 38.39 -10.98 20.38
CA GLU A 319 39.80 -11.05 20.79
C GLU A 319 40.71 -10.23 19.87
N ALA A 320 40.49 -10.27 18.55
CA ALA A 320 41.28 -9.51 17.58
C ALA A 320 41.12 -7.99 17.74
N PHE A 321 39.91 -7.52 18.04
CA PHE A 321 39.63 -6.10 18.26
C PHE A 321 40.07 -5.65 19.66
N ALA A 322 39.92 -6.49 20.68
CA ALA A 322 40.39 -6.20 22.05
C ALA A 322 41.91 -6.07 22.14
N LYS A 323 42.68 -6.87 21.37
CA LYS A 323 44.15 -6.77 21.29
C LYS A 323 44.62 -5.42 20.76
N GLU A 324 43.81 -4.76 19.95
CA GLU A 324 44.07 -3.43 19.41
C GLU A 324 43.35 -2.33 20.22
N GLY A 325 42.72 -2.66 21.35
CA GLY A 325 42.06 -1.70 22.23
C GLY A 325 40.81 -1.05 21.63
N ILE A 326 40.09 -1.74 20.75
CA ILE A 326 38.78 -1.31 20.23
C ILE A 326 37.71 -2.27 20.75
N ASP A 327 36.64 -1.75 21.33
CA ASP A 327 35.45 -2.54 21.62
C ASP A 327 34.63 -2.72 20.32
N PHE A 328 34.56 -3.97 19.87
CA PHE A 328 33.82 -4.34 18.66
C PHE A 328 32.32 -4.06 18.78
N GLU A 329 31.72 -4.24 19.95
CA GLU A 329 30.29 -4.01 20.16
C GLU A 329 29.97 -2.51 20.15
N GLU A 330 30.86 -1.67 20.68
CA GLU A 330 30.72 -0.21 20.66
C GLU A 330 30.87 0.35 19.23
N LEU A 331 31.87 -0.12 18.48
CA LEU A 331 32.10 0.25 17.08
C LEU A 331 30.93 -0.22 16.18
N THR A 332 30.37 -1.39 16.44
CA THR A 332 29.22 -1.90 15.69
C THR A 332 27.96 -1.07 15.96
N LYS A 333 27.77 -0.60 17.20
CA LYS A 333 26.66 0.29 17.58
C LYS A 333 26.79 1.67 16.95
N SER A 334 28.00 2.22 16.83
CA SER A 334 28.21 3.55 16.23
C SER A 334 27.92 3.59 14.72
N VAL A 335 28.11 2.47 14.01
CA VAL A 335 27.80 2.32 12.57
C VAL A 335 26.32 1.90 12.33
N GLY A 336 25.48 1.95 13.36
CA GLY A 336 24.04 1.66 13.25
C GLY A 336 23.70 0.16 13.21
N GLY A 337 24.56 -0.68 13.76
CA GLY A 337 24.39 -2.13 13.82
C GLY A 337 24.72 -2.83 12.51
N ILE A 338 25.57 -3.86 12.59
CA ILE A 338 25.86 -4.77 11.48
C ILE A 338 25.07 -6.08 11.63
N GLU A 339 23.88 -5.99 12.22
CA GLU A 339 22.95 -7.11 12.41
C GLU A 339 22.59 -7.71 11.05
N GLY A 340 23.12 -8.91 10.79
CA GLY A 340 23.04 -9.62 9.51
C GLY A 340 24.40 -9.96 8.85
N LEU A 341 25.51 -9.34 9.27
CA LEU A 341 26.89 -9.77 8.92
C LEU A 341 27.65 -10.32 10.12
N THR A 342 27.23 -9.97 11.34
CA THR A 342 27.66 -10.64 12.55
C THR A 342 26.56 -11.55 13.08
N VAL A 343 27.04 -12.66 13.61
CA VAL A 343 26.28 -13.75 14.20
C VAL A 343 25.60 -13.26 15.47
N ASN A 344 24.28 -13.44 15.56
CA ASN A 344 23.54 -13.15 16.78
C ASN A 344 24.02 -14.08 17.91
N LYS A 345 24.42 -13.52 19.06
CA LYS A 345 24.54 -14.29 20.30
C LYS A 345 23.12 -14.69 20.71
N GLY A 346 22.78 -15.97 20.50
CA GLY A 346 21.71 -16.62 21.25
C GLY A 346 22.13 -16.83 22.70
#